data_AF-A0A703G481-F1
#
_entry.id   AF-A0A703G481-F1
#
_cell.length_a   1.000
_cell.length_b   1.000
_cell.length_c   1.000
_cell.angle_alpha   90.00
_cell.angle_beta   90.00
_cell.angle_gamma   90.00
#
_symmetry.space_group_name_H-M   'P 1'
#
loop_
_entity.id
_entity.type
_entity.pdbx_description
1 polymer ?
#
loop_
_entity_poly.entity_id
_entity_poly.type
_entity_poly.pdbx_seq_one_letter_code
_entity_poly.pdbx_strand_id
1 'polypeptide(L)'
;VTRALQAAAVPQELISLFPVQSELSFSDYKILLEVNEKLSEKGLTSEGLIQSVSDQHDAILSDYERPDDEQKASILKLISQASQALIAPPPKEKSVISALWTFEEKDKFARKRVKGRTLTYEFSRMSKVVQDELDKAINEVLERNLSQ
;
A
#
# COMPACT_ATOMS: atom_id res chain seq x y z
N VAL A 1 -8.79 -12.44 -31.48
CA VAL A 1 -8.54 -13.60 -30.60
C VAL A 1 -9.89 -14.10 -30.08
N THR A 2 -10.16 -15.41 -30.12
CA THR A 2 -11.45 -15.99 -29.69
C THR A 2 -11.50 -16.14 -28.16
N ARG A 3 -12.71 -16.25 -27.58
CA ARG A 3 -12.90 -16.38 -26.12
C ARG A 3 -12.09 -17.54 -25.51
N ALA A 4 -12.01 -18.67 -26.21
CA ALA A 4 -11.25 -19.84 -25.77
C ALA A 4 -9.73 -19.59 -25.73
N LEU A 5 -9.18 -18.83 -26.69
CA LEU A 5 -7.75 -18.50 -26.71
C LEU A 5 -7.35 -17.56 -25.56
N GLN A 6 -8.25 -16.64 -25.15
CA GLN A 6 -7.99 -15.76 -24.01
C GLN A 6 -8.04 -16.51 -22.68
N ALA A 7 -8.98 -17.46 -22.51
CA ALA A 7 -9.01 -18.31 -21.33
C ALA A 7 -7.76 -19.20 -21.23
N ALA A 8 -7.27 -19.72 -22.37
CA ALA A 8 -6.04 -20.51 -22.43
C ALA A 8 -4.74 -19.71 -22.19
N ALA A 9 -4.79 -18.38 -22.30
CA ALA A 9 -3.64 -17.51 -22.05
C ALA A 9 -3.42 -17.22 -20.55
N VAL A 10 -4.39 -17.55 -19.70
CA VAL A 10 -4.26 -17.38 -18.24
C VAL A 10 -3.31 -18.44 -17.68
N PRO A 11 -2.34 -18.08 -16.82
CA PRO A 11 -1.47 -19.05 -16.18
C PRO A 11 -2.26 -20.10 -15.40
N GLN A 12 -1.91 -21.38 -15.60
CA GLN A 12 -2.55 -22.50 -14.91
C GLN A 12 -2.47 -22.37 -13.38
N GLU A 13 -1.39 -21.75 -12.88
CA GLU A 13 -1.15 -21.50 -11.46
C GLU A 13 -2.23 -20.60 -10.82
N LEU A 14 -2.75 -19.61 -11.57
CA LEU A 14 -3.84 -18.76 -11.10
C LEU A 14 -5.20 -19.48 -11.16
N ILE A 15 -5.38 -20.35 -12.16
CA ILE A 15 -6.60 -21.16 -12.31
C ILE A 15 -6.67 -22.22 -11.20
N SER A 16 -5.54 -22.80 -10.79
CA SER A 16 -5.48 -23.81 -9.72
C SER A 16 -5.83 -23.28 -8.34
N LEU A 17 -5.88 -21.94 -8.14
CA LEU A 17 -6.36 -21.34 -6.90
C LEU A 17 -7.88 -21.51 -6.73
N PHE A 18 -8.63 -21.85 -7.77
CA PHE A 18 -10.07 -22.03 -7.65
C PHE A 18 -10.41 -23.51 -7.37
N PRO A 19 -11.15 -23.81 -6.29
CA PRO A 19 -11.53 -25.18 -5.96
C PRO A 19 -12.44 -25.78 -7.03
N VAL A 20 -13.35 -24.96 -7.59
CA VAL A 20 -14.28 -25.35 -8.65
C VAL A 20 -14.03 -24.49 -9.89
N GLN A 21 -13.18 -24.99 -10.80
CA GLN A 21 -12.81 -24.27 -12.01
C GLN A 21 -13.98 -24.10 -12.99
N SER A 22 -14.99 -24.97 -12.95
CA SER A 22 -16.18 -24.87 -13.80
C SER A 22 -17.05 -23.65 -13.50
N GLU A 23 -16.92 -23.06 -12.30
CA GLU A 23 -17.61 -21.82 -11.93
C GLU A 23 -16.93 -20.57 -12.51
N LEU A 24 -15.72 -20.70 -13.08
CA LEU A 24 -15.04 -19.60 -13.75
C LEU A 24 -15.71 -19.26 -15.06
N SER A 25 -16.27 -18.06 -15.10
CA SER A 25 -16.83 -17.49 -16.32
C SER A 25 -15.74 -16.88 -17.19
N PHE A 26 -16.07 -16.63 -18.47
CA PHE A 26 -15.14 -15.94 -19.38
C PHE A 26 -14.70 -14.56 -18.86
N SER A 27 -15.56 -13.82 -18.14
CA SER A 27 -15.17 -12.56 -17.50
C SER A 27 -14.13 -12.76 -16.40
N ASP A 28 -14.20 -13.86 -15.66
CA ASP A 28 -13.25 -14.18 -14.60
C ASP A 28 -11.86 -14.46 -15.18
N TYR A 29 -11.79 -15.25 -16.26
CA TYR A 29 -10.53 -15.47 -17.00
C TYR A 29 -9.92 -14.17 -17.54
N LYS A 30 -10.76 -13.24 -18.02
CA LYS A 30 -10.27 -11.95 -18.50
C LYS A 30 -9.63 -11.14 -17.37
N ILE A 31 -10.20 -11.14 -16.17
CA ILE A 31 -9.63 -10.46 -15.00
C ILE A 31 -8.29 -11.08 -14.62
N LEU A 32 -8.21 -12.42 -14.58
CA LEU A 32 -6.96 -13.13 -14.26
C LEU A 32 -5.87 -12.85 -15.29
N LEU A 33 -6.23 -12.76 -16.58
CA LEU A 33 -5.31 -12.39 -17.64
C LEU A 33 -4.78 -10.96 -17.46
N GLU A 34 -5.67 -10.00 -17.20
CA GLU A 34 -5.28 -8.59 -16.96
C GLU A 34 -4.38 -8.45 -15.72
N VAL A 35 -4.63 -9.23 -14.66
CA VAL A 35 -3.76 -9.28 -13.48
C VAL A 35 -2.37 -9.80 -13.84
N ASN A 36 -2.31 -10.90 -14.59
CA ASN A 36 -1.04 -11.49 -15.02
C ASN A 36 -0.24 -10.55 -15.94
N GLU A 37 -0.90 -9.90 -16.90
CA GLU A 37 -0.28 -8.92 -17.79
C GLU A 37 0.31 -7.75 -16.99
N LYS A 38 -0.44 -7.20 -16.01
CA LYS A 38 0.05 -6.11 -15.14
C LYS A 38 1.23 -6.50 -14.26
N LEU A 39 1.28 -7.75 -13.79
CA LEU A 39 2.42 -8.28 -13.04
C LEU A 39 3.65 -8.43 -13.96
N SER A 40 3.44 -8.99 -15.15
CA SER A 40 4.49 -9.15 -16.16
C SER A 40 5.06 -7.81 -16.61
N GLU A 41 4.25 -6.77 -16.76
CA GLU A 41 4.70 -5.40 -17.08
C GLU A 41 5.67 -4.82 -16.02
N LYS A 42 5.54 -5.27 -14.77
CA LYS A 42 6.42 -4.88 -13.65
C LYS A 42 7.59 -5.84 -13.43
N GLY A 43 7.71 -6.89 -14.24
CA GLY A 43 8.71 -7.95 -14.06
C GLY A 43 8.47 -8.82 -12.83
N LEU A 44 7.23 -8.87 -12.32
CA LEU A 44 6.83 -9.69 -11.18
C LEU A 44 6.25 -11.02 -11.68
N THR A 45 6.47 -12.09 -10.92
CA THR A 45 5.96 -13.43 -11.22
C THR A 45 4.64 -13.70 -10.49
N SER A 46 3.83 -14.61 -11.05
CA SER A 46 2.64 -15.18 -10.41
C SER A 46 2.93 -15.84 -9.06
N GLU A 47 4.15 -16.36 -8.87
CA GLU A 47 4.60 -17.02 -7.65
C GLU A 47 4.57 -16.09 -6.41
N GLY A 48 5.06 -14.86 -6.54
CA GLY A 48 5.03 -13.88 -5.44
C GLY A 48 3.60 -13.44 -5.08
N LEU A 49 2.70 -13.44 -6.06
CA LEU A 49 1.28 -13.21 -5.83
C LEU A 49 0.65 -14.38 -5.07
N ILE A 50 0.90 -15.62 -5.50
CA ILE A 50 0.38 -16.85 -4.87
C ILE A 50 0.81 -16.92 -3.40
N GLN A 51 2.09 -16.65 -3.12
CA GLN A 51 2.60 -16.67 -1.75
C GLN A 51 1.94 -15.60 -0.86
N SER A 52 1.64 -14.42 -1.41
CA SER A 52 0.98 -13.32 -0.70
C SER A 52 -0.49 -13.64 -0.38
N VAL A 53 -1.16 -14.42 -1.23
CA VAL A 53 -2.57 -14.79 -1.05
C VAL A 53 -2.78 -16.11 -0.33
N SER A 54 -1.77 -16.98 -0.21
CA SER A 54 -1.89 -18.34 0.33
C SER A 54 -2.62 -18.41 1.67
N ASP A 55 -2.21 -17.62 2.67
CA ASP A 55 -2.81 -17.66 4.01
C ASP A 55 -4.29 -17.24 3.99
N GLN A 56 -4.63 -16.24 3.18
CA GLN A 56 -6.01 -15.75 3.05
C GLN A 56 -6.87 -16.68 2.18
N HIS A 57 -6.24 -17.35 1.23
CA HIS A 57 -6.85 -18.34 0.36
C HIS A 57 -7.25 -19.58 1.16
N ASP A 58 -6.35 -20.12 1.98
CA ASP A 58 -6.63 -21.26 2.87
C ASP A 58 -7.75 -20.91 3.87
N ALA A 59 -7.77 -19.69 4.39
CA ALA A 59 -8.85 -19.22 5.25
C ALA A 59 -10.22 -19.20 4.53
N ILE A 60 -10.27 -18.78 3.26
CA ILE A 60 -11.50 -18.81 2.45
C ILE A 60 -11.94 -20.25 2.19
N LEU A 61 -11.01 -21.16 1.89
CA LEU A 61 -11.33 -22.57 1.63
C LEU A 61 -11.78 -23.32 2.89
N SER A 62 -11.33 -22.89 4.06
CA SER A 62 -11.78 -23.47 5.34
C SER A 62 -13.22 -23.08 5.74
N ASP A 63 -13.79 -22.06 5.09
CA ASP A 63 -15.16 -21.58 5.29
C ASP A 63 -16.14 -22.38 4.41
N TYR A 64 -16.38 -23.63 4.80
CA TYR A 64 -17.25 -24.58 4.06
C TYR A 64 -18.73 -24.16 3.97
N GLU A 65 -19.16 -23.16 4.74
CA GLU A 65 -20.55 -22.67 4.68
C GLU A 65 -20.77 -21.70 3.51
N ARG A 66 -19.70 -21.18 2.91
CA ARG A 66 -19.80 -20.23 1.81
C ARG A 66 -20.13 -20.94 0.49
N PRO A 67 -21.12 -20.47 -0.28
CA PRO A 67 -21.40 -20.96 -1.63
C PRO A 67 -20.19 -20.86 -2.59
N ASP A 68 -20.10 -21.79 -3.54
CA ASP A 68 -18.97 -21.87 -4.48
C ASP A 68 -18.78 -20.59 -5.32
N ASP A 69 -19.87 -19.89 -5.66
CA ASP A 69 -19.82 -18.63 -6.39
C ASP A 69 -19.26 -17.48 -5.54
N GLU A 70 -19.60 -17.44 -4.25
CA GLU A 70 -19.05 -16.49 -3.29
C GLU A 70 -17.58 -16.80 -2.95
N GLN A 71 -17.20 -18.07 -2.86
CA GLN A 71 -15.80 -18.48 -2.71
C GLN A 71 -14.98 -18.01 -3.92
N LYS A 72 -15.46 -18.27 -5.14
CA LYS A 72 -14.83 -17.78 -6.38
C LYS A 72 -14.70 -16.26 -6.37
N ALA A 73 -15.76 -15.53 -6.04
CA ALA A 73 -15.73 -14.07 -6.00
C ALA A 73 -14.72 -13.54 -4.97
N SER A 74 -14.61 -14.21 -3.82
CA SER A 74 -13.64 -13.90 -2.77
C SER A 74 -12.20 -14.12 -3.24
N ILE A 75 -11.93 -15.25 -3.89
CA ILE A 75 -10.60 -15.58 -4.43
C ILE A 75 -10.20 -14.60 -5.54
N LEU A 76 -11.11 -14.27 -6.47
CA LEU A 76 -10.86 -13.26 -7.51
C LEU A 76 -10.53 -11.90 -6.91
N LYS A 77 -11.29 -11.49 -5.89
CA LYS A 77 -11.06 -10.22 -5.18
C LYS A 77 -9.70 -10.23 -4.47
N LEU A 78 -9.35 -11.33 -3.82
CA LEU A 78 -8.08 -11.53 -3.14
C LEU A 78 -6.89 -11.40 -4.12
N ILE A 79 -6.93 -12.10 -5.24
CA ILE A 79 -5.91 -12.03 -6.31
C ILE A 79 -5.79 -10.59 -6.85
N SER A 80 -6.92 -9.93 -7.08
CA SER A 80 -6.96 -8.53 -7.56
C SER A 80 -6.35 -7.56 -6.55
N GLN A 81 -6.62 -7.72 -5.26
CA GLN A 81 -6.07 -6.87 -4.20
C GLN A 81 -4.58 -7.11 -3.98
N ALA A 82 -4.14 -8.37 -3.94
CA ALA A 82 -2.74 -8.70 -3.75
C ALA A 82 -1.89 -8.26 -4.96
N SER A 83 -2.39 -8.42 -6.18
CA SER A 83 -1.70 -7.89 -7.38
C SER A 83 -1.59 -6.37 -7.33
N GLN A 84 -2.65 -5.65 -6.96
CA GLN A 84 -2.60 -4.21 -6.77
C GLN A 84 -1.60 -3.81 -5.67
N ALA A 85 -1.53 -4.56 -4.56
CA ALA A 85 -0.58 -4.28 -3.48
C ALA A 85 0.88 -4.51 -3.92
N LEU A 86 1.15 -5.54 -4.73
CA LEU A 86 2.48 -5.84 -5.29
C LEU A 86 2.89 -4.85 -6.38
N ILE A 87 1.94 -4.39 -7.19
CA ILE A 87 2.17 -3.39 -8.26
C ILE A 87 2.26 -1.97 -7.68
N ALA A 88 1.54 -1.70 -6.59
CA ALA A 88 1.51 -0.39 -5.97
C ALA A 88 2.94 -0.01 -5.53
N PRO A 89 3.41 1.19 -5.89
CA PRO A 89 4.66 1.68 -5.35
C PRO A 89 4.57 1.67 -3.81
N PRO A 90 5.67 1.34 -3.10
CA PRO A 90 5.68 1.32 -1.64
C PRO A 90 5.07 2.64 -1.13
N PRO A 91 4.21 2.57 -0.09
CA PRO A 91 3.48 3.74 0.37
C PRO A 91 4.49 4.85 0.63
N LYS A 92 4.44 5.91 -0.20
CA LYS A 92 5.30 7.09 -0.03
C LYS A 92 5.19 7.50 1.43
N GLU A 93 6.30 7.55 2.15
CA GLU A 93 6.35 7.92 3.56
C GLU A 93 5.49 9.17 3.77
N LYS A 94 4.33 8.99 4.40
CA LYS A 94 3.39 10.08 4.65
C LYS A 94 4.02 10.97 5.71
N SER A 95 4.06 12.27 5.46
CA SER A 95 4.61 13.21 6.43
C SER A 95 3.73 13.23 7.68
N VAL A 96 4.28 12.91 8.84
CA VAL A 96 3.59 13.01 10.13
C VAL A 96 3.75 14.43 10.63
N ILE A 97 2.63 15.11 10.87
CA ILE A 97 2.59 16.46 11.45
C ILE A 97 2.08 16.35 12.89
N SER A 98 2.83 16.91 13.83
CA SER A 98 2.50 16.96 15.26
C SER A 98 2.55 18.40 15.74
N ALA A 99 1.56 18.84 16.52
CA ALA A 99 1.57 20.17 17.12
C ALA A 99 2.58 20.22 18.27
N LEU A 100 3.48 21.20 18.26
CA LEU A 100 4.34 21.52 19.40
C LEU A 100 3.61 22.41 20.38
N TRP A 101 2.81 23.34 19.85
CA TRP A 101 1.95 24.23 20.61
C TRP A 101 0.72 24.62 19.80
N THR A 102 -0.41 24.75 20.47
CA THR A 102 -1.68 25.21 19.87
C THR A 102 -1.99 26.63 20.32
N PHE A 103 -2.34 27.49 19.37
CA PHE A 103 -2.77 28.86 19.64
C PHE A 103 -4.25 29.00 19.29
N GLU A 104 -4.92 29.97 19.90
CA GLU A 104 -6.32 30.31 19.58
C GLU A 104 -6.44 30.94 18.18
N GLU A 105 -5.40 31.66 17.76
CA GLU A 105 -5.31 32.28 16.44
C GLU A 105 -5.11 31.21 15.34
N LYS A 106 -6.02 31.15 14.37
CA LYS A 106 -6.00 30.18 13.26
C LYS A 106 -4.68 30.15 12.47
N ASP A 107 -4.02 31.29 12.31
CA ASP A 107 -2.82 31.44 11.48
C ASP A 107 -1.51 31.41 12.29
N LYS A 108 -1.59 31.19 13.60
CA LYS A 108 -0.44 31.09 14.51
C LYS A 108 -0.27 29.65 14.92
N PHE A 109 0.89 29.08 14.64
CA PHE A 109 1.15 27.67 14.93
C PHE A 109 2.61 27.41 15.22
N ALA A 110 2.86 26.35 15.99
CA ALA A 110 4.17 25.74 16.17
C ALA A 110 3.98 24.23 16.01
N ARG A 111 4.63 23.63 15.01
CA ARG A 111 4.44 22.22 14.68
C ARG A 111 5.72 21.57 14.21
N LYS A 112 5.83 20.26 14.41
CA LYS A 112 6.91 19.40 13.90
C LYS A 112 6.36 18.54 12.78
N ARG A 113 7.01 18.58 11.63
CA ARG A 113 6.77 17.70 10.48
C ARG A 113 7.92 16.70 10.36
N VAL A 114 7.61 15.43 10.23
CA VAL A 114 8.58 14.36 9.99
C VAL A 114 8.22 13.65 8.69
N LYS A 115 9.17 13.54 7.77
CA LYS A 115 9.02 12.81 6.51
C LYS A 115 10.29 12.01 6.28
N GLY A 116 10.21 10.70 6.50
CA GLY A 116 11.38 9.82 6.46
C GLY A 116 12.43 10.23 7.47
N ARG A 117 13.67 10.38 7.01
CA ARG A 117 14.82 10.82 7.81
C ARG A 117 14.86 12.33 8.08
N THR A 118 13.98 13.09 7.43
CA THR A 118 13.94 14.55 7.55
C THR A 118 12.90 14.96 8.58
N LEU A 119 13.32 15.81 9.52
CA LEU A 119 12.43 16.53 10.43
C LEU A 119 12.48 18.02 10.13
N THR A 120 11.37 18.71 10.34
CA THR A 120 11.23 20.16 10.15
C THR A 120 10.37 20.73 11.27
N TYR A 121 10.81 21.83 11.86
CA TYR A 121 10.02 22.63 12.79
C TYR A 121 9.46 23.84 12.05
N GLU A 122 8.14 24.02 12.11
CA GLU A 122 7.43 25.10 11.43
C GLU A 122 6.75 25.99 12.46
N PHE A 123 7.07 27.27 12.41
CA PHE A 123 6.49 28.31 13.27
C PHE A 123 5.85 29.40 12.39
N SER A 124 4.68 29.88 12.78
CA SER A 124 3.99 30.97 12.08
C SER A 124 3.61 32.08 13.05
N ARG A 125 3.83 33.34 12.66
CA ARG A 125 3.52 34.56 13.42
C ARG A 125 4.17 34.60 14.82
N MET A 126 5.43 34.19 14.93
CA MET A 126 6.23 34.35 16.15
C MET A 126 6.91 35.73 16.20
N SER A 127 7.03 36.30 17.40
CA SER A 127 7.77 37.55 17.61
C SER A 127 9.26 37.36 17.35
N LYS A 128 9.99 38.46 17.08
CA LYS A 128 11.43 38.40 16.80
C LYS A 128 12.22 37.85 17.99
N VAL A 129 11.82 38.21 19.21
CA VAL A 129 12.41 37.69 20.47
C VAL A 129 12.33 36.16 20.52
N VAL A 130 11.16 35.58 20.21
CA VAL A 130 10.98 34.11 20.22
C VAL A 130 11.80 33.45 19.12
N GLN A 131 11.89 34.08 17.94
CA GLN A 131 12.72 33.55 16.85
C GLN A 131 14.19 33.50 17.26
N ASP A 132 14.72 34.57 17.86
CA ASP A 132 16.13 34.65 18.27
C ASP A 132 16.46 33.64 19.40
N GLU A 133 15.54 33.41 20.33
CA GLU A 133 15.69 32.37 21.37
C GLU A 133 15.69 30.96 20.77
N LEU A 134 14.80 30.68 19.81
CA LEU A 134 14.77 29.40 19.10
C LEU A 134 16.06 29.16 18.32
N ASP A 135 16.54 30.17 17.59
CA ASP A 135 17.78 30.07 16.81
C ASP A 135 18.98 29.78 17.73
N LYS A 136 19.08 30.48 18.85
CA LYS A 136 20.13 30.25 19.84
C LYS A 136 20.08 28.82 20.40
N ALA A 137 18.90 28.38 20.84
CA ALA A 137 18.72 27.04 21.41
C ALA A 137 19.01 25.93 20.39
N ILE A 138 18.60 26.11 19.12
CA ILE A 138 18.88 25.15 18.04
C ILE A 138 20.39 25.06 17.81
N ASN A 139 21.08 26.18 17.69
CA ASN A 139 22.53 26.20 17.46
C ASN A 139 23.30 25.54 18.62
N GLU A 140 22.97 25.87 19.88
CA GLU A 140 23.59 25.25 21.05
C GLU A 140 23.41 23.72 21.07
N VAL A 141 22.22 23.24 20.69
CA VAL A 141 21.95 21.79 20.60
C VAL A 141 22.76 21.15 19.48
N LEU A 142 22.85 21.79 18.32
CA LEU A 142 23.61 21.26 17.19
C LEU A 142 25.12 21.23 17.50
N GLU A 143 25.67 22.31 18.04
CA GLU A 143 27.07 22.37 18.47
C GLU A 143 27.37 21.24 19.46
N ARG A 144 26.61 21.14 20.54
CA ARG A 144 26.84 20.13 21.59
C ARG A 144 26.83 18.69 21.07
N ASN A 145 26.05 18.37 20.03
CA ASN A 145 25.85 17.00 19.56
C ASN A 145 26.58 16.66 18.26
N LEU A 146 27.01 17.66 17.47
CA LEU A 146 27.57 17.46 16.14
C LEU A 146 28.95 18.08 15.93
N SER A 147 29.46 18.89 16.88
CA SER A 147 30.78 19.53 16.75
C SER A 147 31.96 18.63 17.15
N GLN A 148 31.87 17.31 16.96
CA GLN A 148 32.97 16.36 17.16
C GLN A 148 33.66 16.01 15.84
#